data_AF-A0A2W1JNB2-F1
#
_entry.id   AF-A0A2W1JNB2-F1
#
_cell.length_a   1.000
_cell.length_b   1.000
_cell.length_c   1.000
_cell.angle_alpha   90.00
_cell.angle_beta   90.00
_cell.angle_gamma   90.00
#
_symmetry.space_group_name_H-M   'P 1'
#
loop_
_entity.id
_entity.type
_entity.pdbx_description
1 polymer ?
#
loop_
_entity_poly.entity_id
_entity_poly.type
_entity_poly.pdbx_seq_one_letter_code
_entity_poly.pdbx_strand_id
1 'polypeptide(L)'
;MSIDKKKEQLTIGYLGEQLVGQWLQQQGWQLVAQGWHSRWGEIDIVARQPREAGEEWLAFVEVKTRSRGNWDADGLLAITPTKQMKLWKTAQAFLAKHPHLAELPCRFDVALVRCVRRPSTETTSQVQTDRLRHLSAQAERICRLGEPNFPEELALGQTIKVAHYSLTLATYLEAAFSG
;
A
#
# COMPACT_ATOMS: atom_id res chain seq x y z
N MET A 1 -18.92 -15.84 9.96
CA MET A 1 -18.92 -15.06 8.70
C MET A 1 -18.23 -13.69 8.80
N SER A 2 -18.19 -12.96 9.93
CA SER A 2 -17.55 -11.62 10.00
C SER A 2 -16.02 -11.59 10.08
N ILE A 3 -15.38 -12.62 10.63
CA ILE A 3 -13.92 -12.63 10.86
C ILE A 3 -13.15 -12.88 9.55
N ASP A 4 -13.66 -13.77 8.71
CA ASP A 4 -12.98 -14.20 7.48
C ASP A 4 -12.92 -13.07 6.44
N LYS A 5 -14.02 -12.32 6.30
CA LYS A 5 -14.08 -11.15 5.41
C LYS A 5 -13.14 -10.03 5.83
N LYS A 6 -13.03 -9.77 7.15
CA LYS A 6 -12.10 -8.75 7.69
C LYS A 6 -10.64 -9.18 7.49
N LYS A 7 -10.33 -10.46 7.72
CA LYS A 7 -8.99 -11.02 7.44
C LYS A 7 -8.65 -10.92 5.95
N GLU A 8 -9.59 -11.23 5.06
CA GLU A 8 -9.41 -11.09 3.62
C GLU A 8 -9.17 -9.62 3.21
N GLN A 9 -9.92 -8.68 3.78
CA GLN A 9 -9.73 -7.25 3.50
C GLN A 9 -8.35 -6.74 3.95
N LEU A 10 -7.88 -7.16 5.12
CA LEU A 10 -6.53 -6.85 5.61
C LEU A 10 -5.44 -7.47 4.73
N THR A 11 -5.71 -8.65 4.19
CA THR A 11 -4.80 -9.39 3.30
C THR A 11 -4.63 -8.66 1.97
N ILE A 12 -5.72 -8.26 1.32
CA ILE A 12 -5.64 -7.55 0.04
C ILE A 12 -5.08 -6.12 0.21
N GLY A 13 -5.33 -5.46 1.35
CA GLY A 13 -4.72 -4.18 1.69
C GLY A 13 -3.21 -4.28 1.66
N TYR A 14 -2.67 -5.22 2.44
CA TYR A 14 -1.25 -5.53 2.48
C TYR A 14 -0.65 -5.83 1.10
N LEU A 15 -1.30 -6.68 0.30
CA LEU A 15 -0.80 -7.00 -1.05
C LEU A 15 -0.78 -5.76 -1.97
N GLY A 16 -1.72 -4.84 -1.80
CA GLY A 16 -1.71 -3.57 -2.53
C GLY A 16 -0.56 -2.67 -2.10
N GLU A 17 -0.31 -2.55 -0.79
CA GLU A 17 0.82 -1.78 -0.26
C GLU A 17 2.16 -2.32 -0.78
N GLN A 18 2.31 -3.64 -0.85
CA GLN A 18 3.51 -4.27 -1.41
C GLN A 18 3.67 -3.97 -2.91
N LEU A 19 2.58 -4.06 -3.69
CA LEU A 19 2.61 -3.73 -5.12
C LEU A 19 2.99 -2.27 -5.37
N VAL A 20 2.41 -1.34 -4.60
CA VAL A 20 2.71 0.09 -4.75
C VAL A 20 4.12 0.41 -4.30
N GLY A 21 4.59 -0.19 -3.20
CA GLY A 21 5.96 -0.03 -2.73
C GLY A 21 6.98 -0.48 -3.77
N GLN A 22 6.78 -1.67 -4.35
CA GLN A 22 7.64 -2.18 -5.41
C GLN A 22 7.62 -1.29 -6.65
N TRP A 23 6.42 -0.84 -7.07
CA TRP A 23 6.28 0.06 -8.21
C TRP A 23 7.05 1.37 -7.98
N LEU A 24 6.89 2.00 -6.81
CA LEU A 24 7.62 3.22 -6.43
C LEU A 24 9.13 3.02 -6.50
N GLN A 25 9.65 1.90 -6.00
CA GLN A 25 11.07 1.58 -6.07
C GLN A 25 11.58 1.47 -7.52
N GLN A 26 10.81 0.86 -8.41
CA GLN A 26 11.14 0.78 -9.83
C GLN A 26 11.05 2.15 -10.53
N GLN A 27 10.24 3.08 -10.01
CA GLN A 27 10.23 4.48 -10.44
C GLN A 27 11.36 5.33 -9.80
N GLY A 28 12.32 4.71 -9.11
CA GLY A 28 13.47 5.39 -8.50
C GLY A 28 13.19 6.03 -7.14
N TRP A 29 12.02 5.78 -6.53
CA TRP A 29 11.73 6.22 -5.17
C TRP A 29 12.37 5.30 -4.15
N GLN A 30 12.71 5.85 -3.00
CA GLN A 30 13.19 5.10 -1.84
C GLN A 30 12.10 5.03 -0.80
N LEU A 31 11.74 3.82 -0.36
CA LEU A 31 10.78 3.65 0.73
C LEU A 31 11.42 4.05 2.05
N VAL A 32 10.77 4.99 2.75
CA VAL A 32 11.18 5.46 4.08
C VAL A 32 10.42 4.69 5.16
N ALA A 33 9.13 4.45 4.95
CA ALA A 33 8.29 3.66 5.85
C ALA A 33 7.13 3.01 5.11
N GLN A 34 6.62 1.91 5.66
CA GLN A 34 5.36 1.27 5.25
C GLN A 34 4.53 0.96 6.50
N GLY A 35 3.21 1.16 6.44
CA GLY A 35 2.30 0.94 7.56
C GLY A 35 2.67 1.78 8.80
N TRP A 36 2.94 3.07 8.62
CA TRP A 36 3.35 3.94 9.72
C TRP A 36 2.12 4.42 10.51
N HIS A 37 2.12 4.23 11.84
CA HIS A 37 0.98 4.54 12.68
C HIS A 37 1.26 5.67 13.68
N SER A 38 0.23 6.47 13.94
CA SER A 38 0.16 7.43 15.04
C SER A 38 -1.19 7.36 15.76
N ARG A 39 -1.36 8.17 16.81
CA ARG A 39 -2.65 8.32 17.49
C ARG A 39 -3.74 8.95 16.60
N TRP A 40 -3.37 9.58 15.49
CA TRP A 40 -4.29 10.27 14.59
C TRP A 40 -4.76 9.42 13.41
N GLY A 41 -4.02 8.35 13.07
CA GLY A 41 -4.25 7.53 11.89
C GLY A 41 -3.01 6.76 11.46
N GLU A 42 -3.04 6.29 10.23
CA GLU A 42 -1.98 5.53 9.57
C GLU A 42 -1.59 6.20 8.24
N ILE A 43 -0.35 5.98 7.82
CA ILE A 43 0.14 6.27 6.46
C ILE A 43 0.64 4.94 5.89
N ASP A 44 0.08 4.54 4.75
CA ASP A 44 0.38 3.25 4.15
C ASP A 44 1.83 3.18 3.64
N ILE A 45 2.29 4.21 2.93
CA ILE A 45 3.66 4.31 2.44
C ILE A 45 4.18 5.74 2.60
N VAL A 46 5.44 5.85 3.07
CA VAL A 46 6.23 7.08 2.97
C VAL A 46 7.40 6.79 2.03
N ALA A 47 7.53 7.59 0.98
CA ALA A 47 8.59 7.41 -0.01
C ALA A 47 9.28 8.74 -0.31
N ARG A 48 10.58 8.71 -0.58
CA ARG A 48 11.35 9.88 -1.00
C ARG A 48 11.88 9.71 -2.41
N GLN A 49 11.83 10.77 -3.22
CA GLN A 49 12.42 10.77 -4.56
C GLN A 49 13.73 11.56 -4.53
N PRO A 50 14.89 10.91 -4.65
CA PRO A 50 16.14 11.62 -4.88
C PRO A 50 16.10 12.26 -6.27
N ARG A 51 16.47 13.55 -6.38
CA ARG A 51 16.63 14.23 -7.68
C ARG A 51 18.05 14.76 -7.83
N GLU A 52 18.55 14.76 -9.08
CA GLU A 52 19.93 15.17 -9.40
C GLU A 52 20.25 16.64 -9.07
N ALA A 53 19.22 17.51 -9.00
CA ALA A 53 19.38 18.94 -8.69
C ALA A 53 19.21 19.29 -7.20
N GLY A 54 19.20 18.29 -6.29
CA GLY A 54 19.12 18.52 -4.84
C GLY A 54 17.72 18.75 -4.26
N GLU A 55 16.68 18.77 -5.10
CA GLU A 55 15.28 18.87 -4.65
C GLU A 55 14.68 17.47 -4.43
N GLU A 56 14.73 16.97 -3.19
CA GLU A 56 14.05 15.72 -2.83
C GLU A 56 12.56 15.96 -2.55
N TRP A 57 11.70 15.05 -3.00
CA TRP A 57 10.28 15.05 -2.63
C TRP A 57 10.00 13.99 -1.59
N LEU A 58 9.13 14.31 -0.63
CA LEU A 58 8.57 13.33 0.31
C LEU A 58 7.09 13.09 -0.01
N ALA A 59 6.75 11.87 -0.39
CA ALA A 59 5.39 11.45 -0.67
C ALA A 59 4.82 10.63 0.50
N PHE A 60 3.65 11.06 0.98
CA PHE A 60 2.79 10.28 1.86
C PHE A 60 1.68 9.66 1.02
N VAL A 61 1.74 8.35 0.80
CA VAL A 61 0.88 7.64 -0.14
C VAL A 61 -0.21 6.87 0.61
N GLU A 62 -1.46 7.13 0.26
CA GLU A 62 -2.62 6.30 0.65
C GLU A 62 -2.85 5.24 -0.43
N VAL A 63 -2.88 3.96 -0.05
CA VAL A 63 -3.11 2.83 -0.94
C VAL A 63 -4.53 2.31 -0.77
N LYS A 64 -5.33 2.43 -1.82
CA LYS A 64 -6.70 1.92 -1.85
C LYS A 64 -6.79 0.66 -2.68
N THR A 65 -6.74 -0.48 -1.99
CA THR A 65 -7.05 -1.78 -2.61
C THR A 65 -8.56 -2.03 -2.60
N ARG A 66 -9.13 -2.32 -3.78
CA ARG A 66 -10.55 -2.63 -3.94
C ARG A 66 -10.75 -3.95 -4.70
N SER A 67 -11.61 -4.80 -4.16
CA SER A 67 -12.18 -5.95 -4.89
C SER A 67 -13.38 -5.49 -5.73
N ARG A 68 -13.54 -5.97 -6.97
CA ARG A 68 -14.67 -5.75 -7.91
C ARG A 68 -15.78 -4.77 -7.43
N GLY A 69 -15.91 -3.59 -8.06
CA GLY A 69 -16.95 -2.58 -7.81
C GLY A 69 -16.76 -1.33 -8.69
N ASN A 70 -17.64 -0.33 -8.63
CA ASN A 70 -17.61 0.86 -9.49
C ASN A 70 -16.26 1.62 -9.37
N TRP A 71 -15.47 1.66 -10.43
CA TRP A 71 -14.06 2.06 -10.41
C TRP A 71 -13.85 3.57 -10.61
N ASP A 72 -14.83 4.26 -11.20
CA ASP A 72 -14.56 5.46 -11.97
C ASP A 72 -14.87 6.77 -11.22
N ALA A 73 -15.42 6.71 -10.00
CA ALA A 73 -15.79 7.89 -9.21
C ALA A 73 -15.03 8.00 -7.87
N ASP A 74 -14.68 6.90 -7.20
CA ASP A 74 -14.34 6.92 -5.77
C ASP A 74 -12.84 7.11 -5.43
N GLY A 75 -11.94 7.19 -6.40
CA GLY A 75 -10.49 7.32 -6.13
C GLY A 75 -10.13 8.62 -5.40
N LEU A 76 -10.42 9.75 -6.04
CA LEU A 76 -10.32 11.10 -5.48
C LEU A 76 -11.47 11.42 -4.52
N LEU A 77 -12.72 11.07 -4.85
CA LEU A 77 -13.87 11.36 -3.98
C LEU A 77 -13.80 10.68 -2.60
N ALA A 78 -13.02 9.60 -2.44
CA ALA A 78 -12.91 8.90 -1.17
C ALA A 78 -11.81 9.41 -0.22
N ILE A 79 -11.09 10.50 -0.54
CA ILE A 79 -10.32 11.25 0.48
C ILE A 79 -11.15 12.45 0.92
N THR A 80 -12.10 12.18 1.80
CA THR A 80 -12.92 13.21 2.44
C THR A 80 -12.04 14.20 3.22
N PRO A 81 -12.50 15.44 3.47
CA PRO A 81 -11.75 16.42 4.26
C PRO A 81 -11.33 15.88 5.64
N THR A 82 -12.16 15.04 6.27
CA THR A 82 -11.83 14.35 7.52
C THR A 82 -10.64 13.41 7.38
N LYS A 83 -10.51 12.70 6.25
CA LYS A 83 -9.35 11.85 5.97
C LYS A 83 -8.10 12.68 5.69
N GLN A 84 -8.22 13.77 4.91
CA GLN A 84 -7.11 14.69 4.66
C GLN A 84 -6.54 15.22 5.97
N MET A 85 -7.41 15.66 6.89
CA MET A 85 -6.98 16.15 8.21
C MET A 85 -6.27 15.07 9.04
N LYS A 86 -6.73 13.81 9.00
CA LYS A 86 -6.07 12.70 9.71
C LYS A 86 -4.71 12.38 9.10
N LEU A 87 -4.62 12.32 7.77
CA LEU A 87 -3.37 12.10 7.05
C LEU A 87 -2.38 13.21 7.35
N TRP A 88 -2.80 14.47 7.31
CA TRP A 88 -1.99 15.63 7.68
C TRP A 88 -1.42 15.54 9.10
N LYS A 89 -2.27 15.26 10.09
CA LYS A 89 -1.82 15.10 11.50
C LYS A 89 -0.88 13.91 11.68
N THR A 90 -1.10 12.85 10.91
CA THR A 90 -0.27 11.64 10.93
C THR A 90 1.09 11.95 10.28
N ALA A 91 1.12 12.64 9.14
CA ALA A 91 2.34 13.13 8.50
C ALA A 91 3.15 14.07 9.39
N GLN A 92 2.51 15.03 10.06
CA GLN A 92 3.20 15.88 11.04
C GLN A 92 3.86 15.08 12.17
N ALA A 93 3.15 14.08 12.70
CA ALA A 93 3.71 13.20 13.72
C ALA A 93 4.86 12.33 13.18
N PHE A 94 4.83 11.98 11.89
CA PHE A 94 5.93 11.30 11.21
C PHE A 94 7.15 12.21 11.11
N LEU A 95 6.98 13.43 10.61
CA LEU A 95 8.06 14.42 10.44
C LEU A 95 8.69 14.84 11.78
N ALA A 96 7.89 14.96 12.83
CA ALA A 96 8.41 15.23 14.19
C ALA A 96 9.36 14.12 14.70
N LYS A 97 9.20 12.88 14.22
CA LYS A 97 10.12 11.77 14.51
C LYS A 97 11.28 11.64 13.52
N HIS A 98 11.21 12.33 12.38
CA HIS A 98 12.23 12.32 11.34
C HIS A 98 12.62 13.75 10.94
N PRO A 99 13.32 14.51 11.82
CA PRO A 99 13.64 15.92 11.57
C PRO A 99 14.42 16.15 10.28
N HIS A 100 15.25 15.18 9.86
CA HIS A 100 16.01 15.22 8.60
C HIS A 100 15.13 15.21 7.33
N LEU A 101 13.83 14.90 7.45
CA LEU A 101 12.86 14.94 6.36
C LEU A 101 11.87 16.11 6.46
N ALA A 102 11.91 16.86 7.57
CA ALA A 102 10.88 17.87 7.90
C ALA A 102 10.92 19.10 6.99
N GLU A 103 12.07 19.40 6.38
CA GLU A 103 12.23 20.52 5.46
C GLU A 103 11.97 20.14 3.99
N LEU A 104 11.73 18.86 3.71
CA LEU A 104 11.47 18.40 2.35
C LEU A 104 10.07 18.84 1.90
N PRO A 105 9.91 19.26 0.64
CA PRO A 105 8.60 19.49 0.07
C PRO A 105 7.79 18.20 0.09
N CYS A 106 6.64 18.26 0.76
CA CYS A 106 5.76 17.13 1.00
C CYS A 106 4.58 17.12 0.03
N ARG A 107 4.18 15.93 -0.40
CA ARG A 107 2.94 15.73 -1.16
C ARG A 107 2.16 14.53 -0.64
N PHE A 108 0.85 14.54 -0.83
CA PHE A 108 -0.02 13.42 -0.52
C PHE A 108 -0.48 12.75 -1.81
N ASP A 109 -0.09 11.50 -1.99
CA ASP A 109 -0.37 10.74 -3.19
C ASP A 109 -1.43 9.66 -2.92
N VAL A 110 -2.08 9.19 -3.97
CA VAL A 110 -3.07 8.10 -3.89
C VAL A 110 -2.78 7.04 -4.93
N ALA A 111 -2.65 5.79 -4.47
CA ALA A 111 -2.54 4.64 -5.35
C ALA A 111 -3.85 3.82 -5.34
N LEU A 112 -4.41 3.57 -6.51
CA LEU A 112 -5.60 2.74 -6.68
C LEU A 112 -5.18 1.36 -7.16
N VAL A 113 -5.40 0.35 -6.32
CA VAL A 113 -5.07 -1.05 -6.62
C VAL A 113 -6.36 -1.83 -6.86
N ARG A 114 -6.50 -2.36 -8.07
CA ARG A 114 -7.53 -3.35 -8.40
C ARG A 114 -7.06 -4.72 -7.92
N CYS A 115 -7.91 -5.40 -7.16
CA CYS A 115 -7.70 -6.78 -6.74
C CYS A 115 -8.85 -7.66 -7.24
N VAL A 116 -8.52 -8.76 -7.91
CA VAL A 116 -9.50 -9.76 -8.37
C VAL A 116 -9.12 -11.11 -7.79
N ARG A 117 -10.02 -11.73 -7.02
CA ARG A 117 -9.83 -13.11 -6.57
C ARG A 117 -9.97 -14.04 -7.77
N ARG A 118 -8.97 -14.88 -7.98
CA ARG A 118 -8.96 -15.94 -8.98
C ARG A 118 -9.60 -17.20 -8.40
N PRO A 119 -10.43 -17.92 -9.19
CA PRO A 119 -10.89 -19.24 -8.79
C PRO A 119 -9.66 -20.15 -8.62
N SER A 120 -9.59 -20.86 -7.50
CA SER A 120 -8.55 -21.85 -7.24
C SER A 120 -8.78 -23.06 -8.15
N THR A 121 -8.07 -23.12 -9.28
CA THR A 121 -7.88 -24.37 -10.00
C THR A 121 -6.80 -25.15 -9.26
N GLU A 122 -7.19 -25.88 -8.22
CA GLU A 122 -6.54 -27.06 -7.63
C GLU A 122 -6.88 -27.22 -6.14
N THR A 123 -7.52 -28.34 -5.84
CA THR A 123 -7.58 -29.02 -4.54
C THR A 123 -6.16 -29.45 -4.16
N THR A 124 -5.56 -28.93 -3.10
CA THR A 124 -4.49 -29.63 -2.36
C THR A 124 -4.38 -29.13 -0.92
N SER A 125 -4.81 -30.01 -0.02
CA SER A 125 -4.23 -30.40 1.27
C SER A 125 -3.82 -29.33 2.29
N GLN A 126 -4.55 -29.38 3.40
CA GLN A 126 -4.22 -28.89 4.73
C GLN A 126 -2.83 -29.40 5.21
N VAL A 127 -1.77 -28.64 4.96
CA VAL A 127 -0.49 -28.74 5.68
C VAL A 127 0.03 -27.29 5.66
N GLN A 128 0.09 -26.50 6.75
CA GLN A 128 0.94 -26.70 7.92
C GLN A 128 0.56 -25.61 8.94
N THR A 129 -0.34 -25.89 9.88
CA THR A 129 -0.84 -24.89 10.85
C THR A 129 0.05 -24.74 12.09
N ASP A 130 1.21 -25.41 12.16
CA ASP A 130 1.92 -25.59 13.44
C ASP A 130 3.23 -24.80 13.63
N ARG A 131 3.53 -23.81 12.77
CA ARG A 131 4.76 -22.96 12.92
C ARG A 131 4.53 -21.49 13.29
N LEU A 132 3.29 -21.03 13.45
CA LEU A 132 2.98 -19.59 13.45
C LEU A 132 2.89 -18.91 14.83
N ARG A 133 3.28 -19.55 15.94
CA ARG A 133 3.00 -18.97 17.28
C ARG A 133 3.91 -17.80 17.70
N HIS A 134 4.95 -17.49 16.93
CA HIS A 134 5.96 -16.47 17.28
C HIS A 134 6.26 -15.44 16.18
N LEU A 135 5.50 -15.44 15.09
CA LEU A 135 5.74 -14.51 13.99
C LEU A 135 4.99 -13.19 14.24
N SER A 136 5.61 -12.06 13.86
CA SER A 136 4.91 -10.78 13.85
C SER A 136 3.67 -10.88 12.95
N ALA A 137 2.64 -10.07 13.21
CA ALA A 137 1.41 -10.08 12.39
C ALA A 137 1.69 -9.90 10.88
N GLN A 138 2.80 -9.26 10.52
CA GLN A 138 3.29 -9.09 9.16
C GLN A 138 3.91 -10.38 8.60
N ALA A 139 4.80 -11.03 9.37
CA ALA A 139 5.40 -12.30 8.97
C ALA A 139 4.35 -13.42 8.86
N GLU A 140 3.33 -13.43 9.72
CA GLU A 140 2.18 -14.35 9.59
C GLU A 140 1.34 -14.14 8.32
N ARG A 141 1.29 -12.91 7.78
CA ARG A 141 0.59 -12.60 6.53
C ARG A 141 1.41 -13.05 5.33
N ILE A 142 2.70 -12.72 5.33
CA ILE A 142 3.67 -13.13 4.30
C ILE A 142 3.68 -14.67 4.14
N CYS A 143 3.83 -15.40 5.25
CA CYS A 143 3.86 -16.87 5.22
C CYS A 143 2.57 -17.51 4.69
N ARG A 144 1.42 -16.83 4.75
CA ARG A 144 0.14 -17.35 4.25
C ARG A 144 -0.13 -17.06 2.77
N LEU A 145 0.50 -16.01 2.22
CA LEU A 145 0.24 -15.57 0.84
C LEU A 145 1.36 -15.94 -0.14
N GLY A 146 2.53 -16.32 0.38
CA GLY A 146 3.75 -16.38 -0.41
C GLY A 146 4.25 -14.98 -0.74
N GLU A 147 5.58 -14.84 -0.89
CA GLU A 147 6.16 -13.58 -1.35
C GLU A 147 5.62 -13.26 -2.76
N PRO A 148 5.15 -12.04 -3.03
CA PRO A 148 4.76 -11.66 -4.36
C PRO A 148 5.97 -11.78 -5.30
N ASN A 149 5.84 -12.58 -6.35
CA ASN A 149 6.83 -12.59 -7.43
C ASN A 149 6.54 -11.40 -8.35
N PHE A 150 7.20 -10.27 -8.09
CA PHE A 150 7.07 -9.08 -8.92
C PHE A 150 7.93 -9.19 -10.19
N PRO A 151 7.39 -8.81 -11.36
CA PRO A 151 8.19 -8.71 -12.57
C PRO A 151 9.28 -7.63 -12.43
N GLU A 152 10.32 -7.75 -13.24
CA GLU A 152 11.44 -6.80 -13.30
C GLU A 152 10.97 -5.36 -13.57
N GLU A 153 9.92 -5.21 -14.37
CA GLU A 153 9.26 -3.94 -14.66
C GLU A 153 7.75 -4.04 -14.38
N LEU A 154 7.26 -3.13 -13.54
CA LEU A 154 5.85 -2.88 -13.25
C LEU A 154 5.42 -1.58 -13.92
N ALA A 155 4.58 -1.69 -14.94
CA ALA A 155 3.88 -0.56 -15.52
C ALA A 155 2.52 -0.34 -14.84
N LEU A 156 2.03 0.90 -14.85
CA LEU A 156 0.63 1.19 -14.52
C LEU A 156 -0.30 0.38 -15.43
N GLY A 157 -1.34 -0.21 -14.86
CA GLY A 157 -2.27 -1.10 -15.57
C GLY A 157 -1.77 -2.54 -15.76
N GLN A 158 -0.51 -2.85 -15.46
CA GLN A 158 0.01 -4.21 -15.52
C GLN A 158 -0.56 -5.06 -14.38
N THR A 159 -0.97 -6.29 -14.73
CA THR A 159 -1.55 -7.23 -13.77
C THR A 159 -0.54 -8.27 -13.32
N ILE A 160 -0.33 -8.39 -12.01
CA ILE A 160 0.47 -9.45 -11.39
C ILE A 160 -0.42 -10.48 -10.71
N LYS A 161 0.13 -11.68 -10.48
CA LYS A 161 -0.57 -12.79 -9.83
C LYS A 161 0.13 -13.15 -8.52
N VAL A 162 -0.61 -13.15 -7.42
CA VAL A 162 -0.10 -13.53 -6.09
C VAL A 162 -1.12 -14.45 -5.43
N ALA A 163 -0.71 -15.65 -5.01
CA ALA A 163 -1.60 -16.68 -4.45
C ALA A 163 -2.88 -16.91 -5.27
N HIS A 164 -4.05 -16.52 -4.73
CA HIS A 164 -5.36 -16.61 -5.38
C HIS A 164 -5.89 -15.25 -5.84
N TYR A 165 -5.00 -14.27 -6.01
CA TYR A 165 -5.35 -12.91 -6.42
C TYR A 165 -4.63 -12.53 -7.71
N SER A 166 -5.26 -11.62 -8.45
CA SER A 166 -4.67 -10.80 -9.49
C SER A 166 -4.71 -9.36 -9.00
N LEU A 167 -3.58 -8.67 -9.00
CA LEU A 167 -3.46 -7.27 -8.60
C LEU A 167 -3.01 -6.40 -9.76
N THR A 168 -3.57 -5.21 -9.85
CA THR A 168 -3.23 -4.20 -10.87
C THR A 168 -3.15 -2.85 -10.20
N LEU A 169 -2.00 -2.16 -10.30
CA LEU A 169 -1.93 -0.75 -9.95
C LEU A 169 -2.60 0.03 -11.09
N ALA A 170 -3.86 0.42 -10.88
CA ALA A 170 -4.70 0.99 -11.92
C ALA A 170 -4.39 2.48 -12.13
N THR A 171 -4.09 3.20 -11.06
CA THR A 171 -3.84 4.65 -11.11
C THR A 171 -2.92 5.04 -9.95
N TYR A 172 -2.02 5.98 -10.23
CA TYR A 172 -1.25 6.69 -9.22
C TYR A 172 -1.51 8.19 -9.39
N LEU A 173 -2.06 8.84 -8.37
CA LEU A 173 -2.41 10.25 -8.37
C LEU A 173 -1.39 10.99 -7.50
N GLU A 174 -0.54 11.76 -8.15
CA GLU A 174 0.41 12.63 -7.47
C GLU A 174 -0.29 13.87 -6.93
N ALA A 175 0.12 14.33 -5.74
CA ALA A 175 -0.40 15.55 -5.13
C ALA A 175 -1.95 15.59 -5.12
N ALA A 176 -2.57 14.46 -4.78
CA ALA A 176 -4.01 14.25 -4.81
C ALA A 176 -4.79 15.24 -3.93
N PHE A 177 -4.12 15.80 -2.92
CA PHE A 177 -4.58 16.98 -2.20
C PHE A 177 -3.40 17.76 -1.61
N SER A 178 -3.62 19.06 -1.40
CA SER A 178 -2.71 19.92 -0.64
C SER A 178 -2.96 19.74 0.86
N GLY A 179 -1.87 19.69 1.62
CA GLY A 179 -1.90 19.75 3.09
C GLY A 179 -1.78 21.18 3.61
#